data_AF-A0A5E4PTR0-F1
#
_entry.id   AF-A0A5E4PTR0-F1
#
_cell.length_a   1.000
_cell.length_b   1.000
_cell.length_c   1.000
_cell.angle_alpha   90.00
_cell.angle_beta   90.00
_cell.angle_gamma   90.00
#
_symmetry.space_group_name_H-M   'P 1'
#
loop_
_entity.id
_entity.type
_entity.pdbx_description
1 polymer ?
#
loop_
_entity_poly.entity_id
_entity_poly.type
_entity_poly.pdbx_seq_one_letter_code
_entity_poly.pdbx_strand_id
1 'polypeptide(L)'
;MSKLLVLVAACLALASAHVARREAPASSPLQEVQRNAEQFQKTFSEQFSALTNSKNTEEWNKALKDGSDVVLNQLSIFSQTLQNALSDANGKAKEALESTRNNIEKTVQELRQAHPEVEQQASALRDKLQNAVQTTVQETQKLAKEVAANVQETNKKLEPQIQKAYDDFVKQADSVQKKLHEVATKQ
;
A
#
# COMPACT_ATOMS: atom_id res chain seq x y z
N MET A 1 -35.76 45.12 -37.09
CA MET A 1 -34.90 43.94 -37.34
C MET A 1 -34.88 43.09 -36.09
N SER A 2 -35.35 41.84 -36.24
CA SER A 2 -34.99 40.61 -35.50
C SER A 2 -34.99 40.67 -33.96
N LYS A 3 -35.95 40.08 -33.23
CA LYS A 3 -36.25 38.63 -33.08
C LYS A 3 -34.99 37.79 -32.85
N LEU A 4 -34.58 37.61 -31.58
CA LEU A 4 -34.00 36.36 -31.07
C LEU A 4 -33.87 36.42 -29.54
N LEU A 5 -34.45 35.41 -28.90
CA LEU A 5 -34.12 34.88 -27.57
C LEU A 5 -34.78 35.53 -26.35
N VAL A 6 -36.10 35.59 -26.44
CA VAL A 6 -37.00 35.14 -25.37
C VAL A 6 -36.73 33.64 -25.11
N LEU A 7 -35.72 33.33 -24.29
CA LEU A 7 -35.48 31.96 -23.78
C LEU A 7 -34.70 31.97 -22.46
N VAL A 8 -34.94 32.97 -21.60
CA VAL A 8 -34.47 32.96 -20.20
C VAL A 8 -35.62 33.44 -19.32
N ALA A 9 -36.78 32.82 -19.52
CA ALA A 9 -37.88 32.80 -18.57
C ALA A 9 -38.16 31.32 -18.26
N ALA A 10 -38.48 31.06 -16.99
CA ALA A 10 -38.79 29.76 -16.38
C ALA A 10 -37.57 29.00 -15.83
N CYS A 11 -37.40 29.14 -14.51
CA CYS A 11 -36.99 28.10 -13.53
C CYS A 11 -36.33 28.71 -12.27
N LEU A 12 -36.58 29.99 -11.97
CA LEU A 12 -36.54 30.47 -10.59
C LEU A 12 -37.86 30.07 -9.93
N ALA A 13 -37.77 29.25 -8.88
CA ALA A 13 -38.85 28.62 -8.13
C ALA A 13 -39.51 27.41 -8.81
N LEU A 14 -38.89 26.23 -8.65
CA LEU A 14 -39.55 24.96 -8.36
C LEU A 14 -38.49 23.98 -7.82
N ALA A 15 -38.81 23.33 -6.71
CA ALA A 15 -38.10 22.21 -6.09
C ALA A 15 -36.81 22.52 -5.30
N SER A 16 -36.98 23.09 -4.10
CA SER A 16 -36.30 22.56 -2.90
C SER A 16 -36.80 21.14 -2.60
N ALA A 17 -36.69 20.24 -3.57
CA ALA A 17 -36.92 18.82 -3.39
C ALA A 17 -35.54 18.19 -3.28
N HIS A 18 -35.12 17.97 -2.04
CA HIS A 18 -34.41 16.75 -1.62
C HIS A 18 -33.47 16.14 -2.67
N VAL A 19 -32.51 16.90 -3.18
CA VAL A 19 -31.24 16.29 -3.52
C VAL A 19 -30.45 16.46 -2.24
N ALA A 20 -30.57 15.44 -1.39
CA ALA A 20 -29.56 15.14 -0.40
C ALA A 20 -28.22 15.32 -1.12
N ARG A 21 -27.57 16.44 -0.83
CA ARG A 21 -26.14 16.59 -0.96
C ARG A 21 -25.64 15.40 -0.17
N ARG A 22 -25.40 14.28 -0.85
CA ARG A 22 -24.71 13.14 -0.26
C ARG A 22 -23.44 13.79 0.25
N GLU A 23 -23.39 14.02 1.56
CA GLU A 23 -22.14 14.05 2.29
C GLU A 23 -21.30 12.96 1.63
N ALA A 24 -20.15 13.33 1.06
CA ALA A 24 -19.22 12.34 0.57
C ALA A 24 -19.10 11.31 1.71
N PRO A 25 -19.50 10.05 1.50
CA PRO A 25 -19.53 9.10 2.59
C PRO A 25 -18.12 9.11 3.18
N ALA A 26 -18.02 9.18 4.51
CA ALA A 26 -16.74 9.09 5.21
C ALA A 26 -15.88 8.05 4.49
N SER A 27 -14.74 8.49 3.94
CA SER A 27 -13.88 7.65 3.10
C SER A 27 -13.64 6.34 3.83
N SER A 28 -14.04 5.22 3.24
CA SER A 28 -13.90 3.94 3.93
C SER A 28 -12.41 3.67 4.18
N PRO A 29 -12.06 2.98 5.28
CA PRO A 29 -10.69 2.53 5.57
C PRO A 29 -9.95 2.00 4.34
N LEU A 30 -10.65 1.21 3.52
CA LEU A 30 -10.09 0.59 2.32
C LEU A 30 -9.89 1.56 1.14
N GLN A 31 -10.70 2.62 1.02
CA GLN A 31 -10.45 3.68 0.03
C GLN A 31 -9.21 4.49 0.37
N GLU A 32 -8.95 4.71 1.66
CA GLU A 32 -7.74 5.38 2.12
C GLU A 32 -6.51 4.53 1.84
N VAL A 33 -6.56 3.22 2.13
CA VAL A 33 -5.51 2.25 1.74
C VAL A 33 -5.23 2.31 0.24
N GLN A 34 -6.26 2.32 -0.61
CA GLN A 34 -6.07 2.38 -2.07
C GLN A 34 -5.36 3.65 -2.52
N ARG A 35 -5.76 4.82 -2.00
CA ARG A 35 -5.14 6.10 -2.35
C ARG A 35 -3.70 6.17 -1.83
N ASN A 36 -3.49 5.73 -0.59
CA ASN A 36 -2.18 5.77 0.06
C ASN A 36 -1.23 4.76 -0.61
N ALA A 37 -1.72 3.62 -1.08
CA ALA A 37 -0.94 2.62 -1.82
C ALA A 37 -0.36 3.17 -3.11
N GLU A 38 -1.16 3.85 -3.93
CA GLU A 38 -0.69 4.44 -5.18
C GLU A 38 0.37 5.53 -4.95
N GLN A 39 0.13 6.41 -3.98
CA GLN A 39 1.08 7.47 -3.62
C GLN A 39 2.38 6.92 -3.04
N PHE A 40 2.27 5.95 -2.13
CA PHE A 40 3.42 5.32 -1.48
C PHE A 40 4.25 4.53 -2.51
N GLN A 41 3.63 3.73 -3.37
CA GLN A 41 4.35 2.96 -4.40
C GLN A 41 5.17 3.88 -5.31
N LYS A 42 4.57 4.99 -5.76
CA LYS A 42 5.26 5.96 -6.61
C LYS A 42 6.42 6.62 -5.88
N THR A 43 6.16 7.16 -4.69
CA THR A 43 7.15 7.89 -3.89
C THR A 43 8.31 6.99 -3.48
N PHE A 44 8.00 5.79 -2.98
CA PHE A 44 9.00 4.80 -2.59
C PHE A 44 9.86 4.40 -3.79
N SER A 45 9.25 4.09 -4.95
CA SER A 45 10.01 3.67 -6.13
C SER A 45 10.92 4.77 -6.66
N GLU A 46 10.43 6.02 -6.73
CA GLU A 46 11.22 7.18 -7.16
C GLU A 46 12.40 7.44 -6.21
N GLN A 47 12.14 7.48 -4.90
CA GLN A 47 13.15 7.78 -3.90
C GLN A 47 14.16 6.62 -3.76
N PHE A 48 13.70 5.38 -3.80
CA PHE A 48 14.55 4.20 -3.71
C PHE A 48 15.44 4.02 -4.94
N SER A 49 14.94 4.37 -6.14
CA SER A 49 15.72 4.35 -7.38
C SER A 49 16.88 5.33 -7.36
N ALA A 50 16.72 6.47 -6.68
CA ALA A 50 17.77 7.49 -6.53
C ALA A 50 18.93 7.09 -5.61
N LEU A 51 18.84 5.97 -4.88
CA LEU A 51 19.83 5.54 -3.88
C LEU A 51 21.05 4.80 -4.45
N THR A 52 21.26 4.78 -5.77
CA THR A 52 22.33 3.99 -6.44
C THR A 52 23.76 4.51 -6.25
N ASN A 53 23.97 5.72 -5.74
CA ASN A 53 25.26 6.42 -5.82
C ASN A 53 25.98 6.63 -4.48
N SER A 54 25.76 5.77 -3.48
CA SER A 54 26.44 5.91 -2.18
C SER A 54 27.96 5.68 -2.30
N LYS A 55 28.77 6.63 -1.84
CA LYS A 55 30.22 6.47 -1.65
C LYS A 55 30.56 5.64 -0.39
N ASN A 56 29.59 5.46 0.50
CA ASN A 56 29.73 4.76 1.78
C ASN A 56 29.14 3.34 1.66
N THR A 57 29.80 2.49 0.87
CA THR A 57 29.30 1.17 0.48
C THR A 57 29.08 0.24 1.66
N GLU A 58 29.94 0.25 2.67
CA GLU A 58 29.82 -0.61 3.85
C GLU A 58 28.63 -0.21 4.75
N GLU A 59 28.54 1.07 5.13
CA GLU A 59 27.40 1.58 5.91
C GLU A 59 26.08 1.40 5.14
N TRP A 60 26.10 1.60 3.82
CA TRP A 60 24.92 1.45 2.96
C TRP A 60 24.49 -0.01 2.85
N ASN A 61 25.41 -0.94 2.65
CA ASN A 61 25.13 -2.38 2.62
C ASN A 61 24.55 -2.85 3.96
N LYS A 62 25.11 -2.37 5.08
CA LYS A 62 24.58 -2.65 6.41
C LYS A 62 23.16 -2.09 6.58
N ALA A 63 22.93 -0.83 6.19
CA ALA A 63 21.61 -0.22 6.27
C ALA A 63 20.59 -0.93 5.37
N LEU A 64 21.01 -1.44 4.21
CA LEU A 64 20.18 -2.24 3.31
C LEU A 64 19.83 -3.59 3.91
N LYS A 65 20.79 -4.27 4.53
CA LYS A 65 20.55 -5.53 5.24
C LYS A 65 19.58 -5.33 6.41
N ASP A 66 19.87 -4.37 7.29
CA ASP A 66 19.01 -4.00 8.42
C ASP A 66 17.60 -3.62 7.93
N GLY A 67 17.52 -2.84 6.84
CA GLY A 67 16.25 -2.43 6.25
C GLY A 67 15.46 -3.60 5.66
N SER A 68 16.15 -4.52 5.01
CA SER A 68 15.55 -5.76 4.50
C SER A 68 15.06 -6.65 5.63
N ASP A 69 15.77 -6.74 6.76
CA ASP A 69 15.30 -7.43 7.97
C ASP A 69 14.02 -6.82 8.52
N VAL A 70 13.97 -5.49 8.62
CA VAL A 70 12.79 -4.76 9.08
C VAL A 70 11.59 -5.04 8.17
N VAL A 71 11.78 -4.96 6.85
CA VAL A 71 10.71 -5.26 5.88
C VAL A 71 10.31 -6.73 5.94
N LEU A 72 11.25 -7.68 6.01
CA LEU A 72 10.96 -9.11 6.17
C LEU A 72 10.10 -9.39 7.40
N ASN A 73 10.48 -8.80 8.54
CA ASN A 73 9.72 -8.94 9.78
C ASN A 73 8.31 -8.34 9.62
N GLN A 74 8.22 -7.15 9.03
CA GLN A 74 6.93 -6.48 8.85
C GLN A 74 6.01 -7.22 7.86
N LEU A 75 6.55 -7.81 6.79
CA LEU A 75 5.81 -8.67 5.87
C LEU A 75 5.32 -9.95 6.56
N SER A 76 6.12 -10.50 7.47
CA SER A 76 5.72 -11.66 8.28
C SER A 76 4.57 -11.31 9.23
N ILE A 77 4.64 -10.15 9.89
CA ILE A 77 3.55 -9.63 10.74
C ILE A 77 2.31 -9.33 9.90
N PHE A 78 2.47 -8.78 8.70
CA PHE A 78 1.37 -8.49 7.79
C PHE A 78 0.66 -9.80 7.39
N SER A 79 1.42 -10.81 6.95
CA SER A 79 0.89 -12.14 6.62
C SER A 79 0.15 -12.77 7.80
N GLN A 80 0.70 -12.69 9.01
CA GLN A 80 0.04 -13.16 10.24
C GLN A 80 -1.26 -12.40 10.53
N THR A 81 -1.28 -11.09 10.28
CA THR A 81 -2.49 -10.28 10.45
C THR A 81 -3.57 -10.71 9.46
N LEU A 82 -3.21 -10.94 8.20
CA LEU A 82 -4.14 -11.52 7.22
C LEU A 82 -4.60 -12.91 7.62
N GLN A 83 -3.72 -13.75 8.17
CA GLN A 83 -4.07 -15.08 8.66
C GLN A 83 -5.09 -15.03 9.80
N ASN A 84 -4.98 -14.06 10.71
CA ASN A 84 -5.97 -13.86 11.75
C ASN A 84 -7.28 -13.32 11.15
N ALA A 85 -7.20 -12.42 10.17
CA ALA A 85 -8.37 -11.91 9.46
C ALA A 85 -9.12 -13.00 8.67
N LEU A 86 -8.44 -14.07 8.24
CA LEU A 86 -9.03 -15.19 7.51
C LEU A 86 -10.07 -15.98 8.31
N SER A 87 -9.99 -16.02 9.64
CA SER A 87 -11.01 -16.69 10.45
C SER A 87 -12.34 -15.93 10.44
N ASP A 88 -12.27 -14.61 10.22
CA ASP A 88 -13.42 -13.72 10.24
C ASP A 88 -13.93 -13.40 8.82
N ALA A 89 -13.21 -13.84 7.78
CA ALA A 89 -13.54 -13.55 6.38
C ALA A 89 -14.33 -14.68 5.72
N ASN A 90 -15.29 -14.31 4.87
CA ASN A 90 -16.16 -15.24 4.15
C ASN A 90 -16.21 -14.95 2.66
N GLY A 91 -16.54 -15.97 1.87
CA GLY A 91 -16.72 -15.86 0.41
C GLY A 91 -15.48 -15.29 -0.30
N LYS A 92 -15.70 -14.37 -1.24
CA LYS A 92 -14.64 -13.76 -2.06
C LYS A 92 -13.60 -12.97 -1.26
N ALA A 93 -14.00 -12.36 -0.14
CA ALA A 93 -13.04 -11.64 0.71
C ALA A 93 -12.03 -12.60 1.35
N LYS A 94 -12.47 -13.82 1.70
CA LYS A 94 -11.59 -14.88 2.19
C LYS A 94 -10.60 -15.31 1.10
N GLU A 95 -11.08 -15.59 -0.11
CA GLU A 95 -10.22 -15.95 -1.24
C GLU A 95 -9.19 -14.86 -1.56
N ALA A 96 -9.61 -13.60 -1.53
CA ALA A 96 -8.71 -12.46 -1.73
C ALA A 96 -7.65 -12.36 -0.61
N LEU A 97 -8.03 -12.58 0.65
CA LEU A 97 -7.11 -12.62 1.78
C LEU A 97 -6.13 -13.78 1.67
N GLU A 98 -6.58 -14.99 1.31
CA GLU A 98 -5.72 -16.18 1.15
C GLU A 98 -4.71 -15.95 0.02
N SER A 99 -5.17 -15.43 -1.13
CA SER A 99 -4.30 -15.11 -2.26
C SER A 99 -3.26 -14.06 -1.88
N THR A 100 -3.68 -12.97 -1.23
CA THR A 100 -2.77 -11.89 -0.78
C THR A 100 -1.74 -12.43 0.21
N ARG A 101 -2.17 -13.23 1.18
CA ARG A 101 -1.29 -13.87 2.16
C ARG A 101 -0.25 -14.75 1.47
N ASN A 102 -0.66 -15.62 0.55
CA ASN A 102 0.25 -16.52 -0.17
C ASN A 102 1.29 -15.74 -1.01
N ASN A 103 0.87 -14.65 -1.66
CA ASN A 103 1.77 -13.79 -2.42
C ASN A 103 2.77 -13.05 -1.53
N ILE A 104 2.34 -12.60 -0.35
CA ILE A 104 3.23 -11.99 0.65
C ILE A 104 4.19 -13.02 1.24
N GLU A 105 3.74 -14.25 1.54
CA GLU A 105 4.63 -15.32 2.03
C GLU A 105 5.69 -15.69 0.98
N LYS A 106 5.31 -15.77 -0.29
CA LYS A 106 6.27 -15.96 -1.39
C LYS A 106 7.27 -14.82 -1.43
N THR A 107 6.80 -13.58 -1.31
CA THR A 107 7.65 -12.38 -1.25
C THR A 107 8.63 -12.43 -0.07
N VAL A 108 8.18 -12.86 1.10
CA VAL A 108 9.03 -13.07 2.29
C VAL A 108 10.10 -14.12 2.02
N GLN A 109 9.73 -15.25 1.40
CA GLN A 109 10.69 -16.30 1.07
C GLN A 109 11.75 -15.81 0.08
N GLU A 110 11.34 -15.11 -0.97
CA GLU A 110 12.27 -14.55 -1.96
C GLU A 110 13.21 -13.51 -1.36
N LEU A 111 12.69 -12.60 -0.52
CA LEU A 111 13.52 -11.59 0.15
C LEU A 111 14.45 -12.23 1.20
N ARG A 112 14.01 -13.31 1.86
CA ARG A 112 14.83 -14.06 2.82
C ARG A 112 15.95 -14.85 2.14
N GLN A 113 15.70 -15.40 0.95
CA GLN A 113 16.73 -16.06 0.15
C GLN A 113 17.82 -15.10 -0.32
N ALA A 114 17.47 -13.84 -0.57
CA ALA A 114 18.44 -12.80 -0.89
C ALA A 114 19.23 -12.27 0.33
N HIS A 115 18.87 -12.68 1.56
CA HIS A 115 19.39 -12.13 2.81
C HIS A 115 20.73 -12.72 3.33
N PRO A 116 21.03 -14.04 3.18
CA PRO A 116 22.32 -14.60 3.59
C PRO A 116 23.46 -14.30 2.60
N GLU A 117 23.16 -13.91 1.35
CA GLU A 117 24.17 -13.60 0.34
C GLU A 117 24.54 -12.10 0.29
N VAL A 118 25.42 -11.70 1.21
CA VAL A 118 26.59 -10.81 0.99
C VAL A 118 26.40 -9.29 0.80
N GLU A 119 27.33 -8.55 1.44
CA GLU A 119 27.86 -7.26 0.98
C GLU A 119 28.26 -7.22 -0.52
N GLN A 120 28.40 -8.37 -1.19
CA GLN A 120 28.71 -8.52 -2.63
C GLN A 120 27.47 -8.57 -3.55
N GLN A 121 26.25 -8.76 -3.03
CA GLN A 121 25.01 -8.75 -3.84
C GLN A 121 24.00 -7.71 -3.36
N ALA A 122 24.49 -6.58 -2.86
CA ALA A 122 23.63 -5.51 -2.37
C ALA A 122 22.68 -4.95 -3.45
N SER A 123 23.05 -5.03 -4.73
CA SER A 123 22.14 -4.75 -5.86
C SER A 123 20.96 -5.74 -5.92
N ALA A 124 21.21 -7.04 -5.79
CA ALA A 124 20.17 -8.06 -5.80
C ALA A 124 19.26 -7.94 -4.57
N LEU A 125 19.83 -7.70 -3.39
CA LEU A 125 19.04 -7.46 -2.17
C LEU A 125 18.19 -6.20 -2.29
N ARG A 126 18.75 -5.13 -2.86
CA ARG A 126 18.04 -3.89 -3.15
C ARG A 126 16.86 -4.12 -4.10
N ASP A 127 17.09 -4.79 -5.21
CA ASP A 127 16.04 -5.07 -6.20
C ASP A 127 14.96 -5.96 -5.60
N LYS A 128 15.33 -6.96 -4.80
CA LYS A 128 14.38 -7.82 -4.07
C LYS A 128 13.61 -7.05 -3.01
N LEU A 129 14.24 -6.13 -2.28
CA LEU A 129 13.57 -5.27 -1.31
C LEU A 129 12.55 -4.36 -2.00
N GLN A 130 12.94 -3.72 -3.11
CA GLN A 130 12.04 -2.88 -3.90
C GLN A 130 10.85 -3.67 -4.42
N ASN A 131 11.11 -4.84 -5.02
CA ASN A 131 10.06 -5.72 -5.53
C ASN A 131 9.15 -6.20 -4.40
N ALA A 132 9.69 -6.50 -3.22
CA ALA A 132 8.91 -6.93 -2.08
C ALA A 132 7.94 -5.86 -1.59
N VAL A 133 8.44 -4.63 -1.48
CA VAL A 133 7.60 -3.48 -1.11
C VAL A 133 6.53 -3.21 -2.18
N GLN A 134 6.91 -3.16 -3.46
CA GLN A 134 5.95 -2.93 -4.54
C GLN A 134 4.88 -4.03 -4.62
N THR A 135 5.28 -5.29 -4.53
CA THR A 135 4.34 -6.43 -4.58
C THR A 135 3.36 -6.35 -3.43
N THR A 136 3.84 -6.07 -2.22
CA THR A 136 2.98 -5.99 -1.02
C THR A 136 1.97 -4.86 -1.14
N VAL A 137 2.37 -3.70 -1.65
CA VAL A 137 1.47 -2.56 -1.85
C VAL A 137 0.41 -2.89 -2.90
N GLN A 138 0.80 -3.52 -4.02
CA GLN A 138 -0.13 -3.93 -5.08
C GLN A 138 -1.13 -4.99 -4.60
N GLU A 139 -0.65 -6.02 -3.90
CA GLU A 139 -1.50 -7.08 -3.36
C GLU A 139 -2.45 -6.52 -2.30
N THR A 140 -1.99 -5.59 -1.46
CA THR A 140 -2.86 -4.89 -0.49
C THR A 140 -3.90 -4.01 -1.18
N GLN A 141 -3.55 -3.35 -2.29
CA GLN A 141 -4.51 -2.56 -3.06
C GLN A 141 -5.59 -3.46 -3.70
N LYS A 142 -5.20 -4.63 -4.23
CA LYS A 142 -6.16 -5.63 -4.74
C LYS A 142 -7.06 -6.15 -3.63
N LEU A 143 -6.47 -6.51 -2.48
CA LEU A 143 -7.22 -6.94 -1.30
C LEU A 143 -8.25 -5.88 -0.88
N ALA A 144 -7.83 -4.62 -0.78
CA ALA A 144 -8.72 -3.53 -0.41
C ALA A 144 -9.87 -3.35 -1.42
N LYS A 145 -9.63 -3.54 -2.73
CA LYS A 145 -10.67 -3.51 -3.76
C LYS A 145 -11.66 -4.66 -3.60
N GLU A 146 -11.17 -5.88 -3.41
CA GLU A 146 -12.01 -7.07 -3.26
C GLU A 146 -12.84 -7.05 -1.97
N VAL A 147 -12.23 -6.67 -0.84
CA VAL A 147 -12.95 -6.55 0.43
C VAL A 147 -13.98 -5.44 0.38
N ALA A 148 -13.66 -4.30 -0.25
CA ALA A 148 -14.62 -3.20 -0.44
C ALA A 148 -15.75 -3.53 -1.44
N ALA A 149 -15.49 -4.38 -2.45
CA ALA A 149 -16.51 -4.82 -3.40
C ALA A 149 -17.47 -5.85 -2.78
N ASN A 150 -17.01 -6.61 -1.78
CA ASN A 150 -17.77 -7.66 -1.12
C ASN A 150 -18.16 -7.22 0.30
N VAL A 151 -18.98 -6.16 0.43
CA VAL A 151 -19.39 -5.59 1.73
C VAL A 151 -20.41 -6.49 2.45
N GLN A 152 -19.97 -7.66 2.91
CA GLN A 152 -20.69 -8.44 3.92
C GLN A 152 -20.40 -7.84 5.30
N GLU A 153 -21.36 -7.94 6.22
CA GLU A 153 -21.23 -7.40 7.58
C GLU A 153 -20.00 -7.94 8.33
N THR A 154 -19.59 -9.18 8.02
CA THR A 154 -18.36 -9.81 8.52
C THR A 154 -17.09 -9.14 7.98
N ASN A 155 -17.12 -8.65 6.74
CA ASN A 155 -15.97 -8.02 6.08
C ASN A 155 -15.68 -6.61 6.60
N LYS A 156 -16.67 -5.95 7.24
CA LYS A 156 -16.46 -4.65 7.90
C LYS A 156 -15.47 -4.73 9.07
N LYS A 157 -15.32 -5.90 9.70
CA LYS A 157 -14.31 -6.11 10.76
C LYS A 157 -12.90 -6.26 10.20
N LEU A 158 -12.77 -6.63 8.93
CA LEU A 158 -11.49 -6.78 8.23
C LEU A 158 -10.91 -5.43 7.82
N GLU A 159 -11.78 -4.48 7.46
CA GLU A 159 -11.39 -3.13 7.03
C GLU A 159 -10.35 -2.45 7.95
N PRO A 160 -10.58 -2.33 9.28
CA PRO A 160 -9.59 -1.71 10.17
C PRO A 160 -8.34 -2.57 10.37
N GLN A 161 -8.43 -3.90 10.27
CA GLN A 161 -7.27 -4.80 10.40
C GLN A 161 -6.34 -4.66 9.19
N ILE A 162 -6.92 -4.64 7.98
CA ILE A 162 -6.20 -4.46 6.72
C ILE A 162 -5.57 -3.06 6.68
N GLN A 163 -6.34 -2.03 7.05
CA GLN A 163 -5.81 -0.67 7.13
C GLN A 163 -4.63 -0.58 8.11
N LYS A 164 -4.81 -1.08 9.35
CA LYS A 164 -3.74 -1.03 10.36
C LYS A 164 -2.49 -1.78 9.88
N ALA A 165 -2.64 -2.99 9.33
CA ALA A 165 -1.51 -3.77 8.81
C ALA A 165 -0.76 -3.02 7.70
N TYR A 166 -1.51 -2.36 6.81
CA TYR A 166 -0.98 -1.54 5.73
C TYR A 166 -0.25 -0.31 6.25
N ASP A 167 -0.84 0.44 7.17
CA ASP A 167 -0.25 1.64 7.74
C ASP A 167 1.04 1.32 8.51
N ASP A 168 1.03 0.25 9.30
CA ASP A 168 2.21 -0.26 10.00
C ASP A 168 3.30 -0.67 8.98
N PHE A 169 2.91 -1.33 7.87
CA PHE A 169 3.84 -1.69 6.80
C PHE A 169 4.47 -0.49 6.11
N VAL A 170 3.66 0.48 5.68
CA VAL A 170 4.11 1.71 5.02
C VAL A 170 5.06 2.49 5.91
N LYS A 171 4.72 2.62 7.20
CA LYS A 171 5.56 3.34 8.17
C LYS A 171 6.95 2.71 8.30
N GLN A 172 7.03 1.38 8.34
CA GLN A 172 8.33 0.70 8.42
C GLN A 172 9.10 0.80 7.11
N ALA A 173 8.44 0.62 5.96
CA ALA A 173 9.08 0.73 4.66
C ALA A 173 9.59 2.15 4.38
N ASP A 174 8.86 3.19 4.78
CA ASP A 174 9.28 4.59 4.74
C ASP A 174 10.48 4.87 5.66
N SER A 175 10.47 4.32 6.88
CA SER A 175 11.61 4.40 7.81
C SER A 175 12.89 3.78 7.22
N VAL A 176 12.77 2.61 6.60
CA VAL A 176 13.89 1.94 5.91
C VAL A 176 14.39 2.81 4.75
N GLN A 177 13.49 3.35 3.95
CA GLN A 177 13.84 4.20 2.82
C GLN A 177 14.54 5.50 3.27
N LYS A 178 14.10 6.11 4.37
CA LYS A 178 14.76 7.28 4.98
C LYS A 178 16.17 6.93 5.47
N LYS A 179 16.33 5.83 6.22
CA LYS A 179 17.65 5.38 6.72
C LYS A 179 18.61 5.11 5.56
N LEU A 180 18.13 4.47 4.49
CA LEU A 180 18.93 4.24 3.28
C LEU A 180 19.31 5.54 2.56
N HIS A 181 18.40 6.52 2.52
CA HIS A 181 18.67 7.83 1.93
C HIS A 181 19.69 8.63 2.74
N GLU A 182 19.55 8.67 4.07
CA GLU A 182 20.51 9.32 4.97
C GLU A 182 21.91 8.73 4.80
N VAL A 183 22.03 7.40 4.78
CA VAL A 183 23.32 6.74 4.59
C VAL A 183 23.88 6.95 3.18
N ALA A 184 23.04 6.97 2.15
CA ALA A 184 23.48 7.21 0.77
C ALA A 184 23.93 8.66 0.53
N THR A 185 23.41 9.63 1.29
CA THR A 185 23.71 11.06 1.14
C THR A 185 24.75 11.57 2.13
N LYS A 186 25.10 10.78 3.15
CA LYS A 186 26.21 11.05 4.08
C LYS A 186 27.53 11.10 3.32
N GLN A 187 28.10 12.30 3.20
CA GLN A 187 29.42 12.55 2.62
C GLN A 187 30.48 12.70 3.70
#